data_AF-A0A517R0F5-F1
#
_entry.id   AF-A0A517R0F5-F1
#
_cell.length_a   1.000
_cell.length_b   1.000
_cell.length_c   1.000
_cell.angle_alpha   90.00
_cell.angle_beta   90.00
_cell.angle_gamma   90.00
#
_symmetry.space_group_name_H-M   'P 1'
#
loop_
_entity.id
_entity.type
_entity.pdbx_description
1 polymer ?
#
loop_
_entity_poly.entity_id
_entity_poly.type
_entity_poly.pdbx_seq_one_letter_code
_entity_poly.pdbx_strand_id
1 'polypeptide(L)'
;MGTNSTRVIATARRRIAVARFGRLYVNALLGCFGIALCCIPLLWWYPKQTEAILIGALIAPPIVAAMIAGLFFRRPTAPDGARVVDRAAGTKDLFLSLTELERANAGFGPLVVASAEQASANANVVKALPFDPRRGLVKGVTAALIVVGATLLAPMWDPFGKITQAKAAEEKKEELAQRREAQTSRLEELKREAPEAENSQQIERLTKELSNFFRKTDPTQVKKNARQLAMQQKKFSDEWRARAEKKLAEKMRREQGTQKIGRGQQDEMLRKMSDELKKGKTESLQKELSEMKKELERLTRDKDSMDPVEKEQTLQKLRRRMERMEQLARESGAQQVADMMKKASEQLSAQAEQGMNSEELAALAEEMELSGMEFESLAQSIRDLESLEESLKAMQMAKKLNSAEKLDGGSCEGCSSMADYAKRYAEMLAKMGKGNGNGGDGDGMGGRGQGRGGIAAEDDSVETDYTPENSKSALLAGKLLLSLKTKGEGRENAAVVNYDEQIEAVRDGVSEAILKEQVPPGYHDDIRKYFDTLSVPTGANTDVGYE
;
A
#
# COMPACT_ATOMS: atom_id res chain seq x y z
N MET A 1 -36.64 -74.27 44.06
CA MET A 1 -35.26 -73.82 43.77
C MET A 1 -34.76 -72.95 44.90
N GLY A 2 -33.50 -73.09 45.29
CA GLY A 2 -32.85 -72.20 46.24
C GLY A 2 -32.75 -70.76 45.75
N THR A 3 -33.08 -69.81 46.62
CA THR A 3 -33.05 -68.37 46.31
C THR A 3 -31.63 -67.83 46.15
N ASN A 4 -30.64 -68.45 46.81
CA ASN A 4 -29.25 -67.98 46.80
C ASN A 4 -28.45 -68.49 45.60
N SER A 5 -28.55 -69.77 45.25
CA SER A 5 -27.84 -70.36 44.09
C SER A 5 -28.28 -69.74 42.76
N THR A 6 -29.57 -69.50 42.58
CA THR A 6 -30.14 -68.80 41.41
C THR A 6 -29.70 -67.33 41.33
N ARG A 7 -29.62 -66.62 42.48
CA ARG A 7 -29.08 -65.25 42.55
C ARG A 7 -27.60 -65.18 42.17
N VAL A 8 -26.79 -66.15 42.60
CA VAL A 8 -25.36 -66.22 42.26
C VAL A 8 -25.16 -66.44 40.75
N ILE A 9 -25.91 -67.37 40.15
CA ILE A 9 -25.87 -67.61 38.68
C ILE A 9 -26.36 -66.37 37.91
N ALA A 10 -27.45 -65.73 38.35
CA ALA A 10 -27.95 -64.50 37.73
C ALA A 10 -26.95 -63.33 37.82
N THR A 11 -26.25 -63.22 38.95
CA THR A 11 -25.20 -62.20 39.16
C THR A 11 -23.98 -62.46 38.28
N ALA A 12 -23.55 -63.72 38.17
CA ALA A 12 -22.49 -64.12 37.25
C ALA A 12 -22.86 -63.82 35.79
N ARG A 13 -24.08 -64.17 35.38
CA ARG A 13 -24.62 -63.89 34.04
C ARG A 13 -24.63 -62.39 33.73
N ARG A 14 -25.09 -61.54 34.67
CA ARG A 14 -25.08 -60.07 34.51
C ARG A 14 -23.65 -59.54 34.39
N ARG A 15 -22.70 -60.04 35.18
CA ARG A 15 -21.29 -59.62 35.10
C ARG A 15 -20.63 -60.04 33.79
N ILE A 16 -20.90 -61.25 33.30
CA ILE A 16 -20.42 -61.72 31.98
C ILE A 16 -21.00 -60.84 30.87
N ALA A 17 -22.29 -60.49 30.96
CA ALA A 17 -22.94 -59.58 30.01
C ALA A 17 -22.24 -58.21 29.98
N VAL A 18 -22.04 -57.58 31.14
CA VAL A 18 -21.36 -56.27 31.24
C VAL A 18 -19.91 -56.35 30.76
N ALA A 19 -19.18 -57.40 31.12
CA ALA A 19 -17.78 -57.56 30.71
C ALA A 19 -17.63 -57.81 29.20
N ARG A 20 -18.50 -58.64 28.60
CA ARG A 20 -18.50 -58.88 27.14
C ARG A 20 -18.91 -57.62 26.38
N PHE A 21 -19.96 -56.93 26.82
CA PHE A 21 -20.41 -55.68 26.22
C PHE A 21 -19.34 -54.58 26.32
N GLY A 22 -18.76 -54.40 27.50
CA GLY A 22 -17.71 -53.39 27.72
C GLY A 22 -16.46 -53.63 26.87
N ARG A 23 -16.02 -54.89 26.70
CA ARG A 23 -14.90 -55.23 25.81
C ARG A 23 -15.22 -54.96 24.34
N LEU A 24 -16.42 -55.33 23.89
CA LEU A 24 -16.88 -55.06 22.52
C LEU A 24 -16.96 -53.56 22.25
N TYR A 25 -17.51 -52.78 23.18
CA TYR A 25 -17.61 -51.33 23.08
C TYR A 25 -16.24 -50.67 22.97
N VAL A 26 -15.28 -51.03 23.84
CA VAL A 26 -13.92 -50.44 23.79
C VAL A 26 -13.21 -50.77 22.48
N ASN A 27 -13.31 -52.01 22.00
CA ASN A 27 -12.69 -52.40 20.73
C ASN A 27 -13.34 -51.69 19.53
N ALA A 28 -14.67 -51.59 19.51
CA ALA A 28 -15.39 -50.85 18.48
C ALA A 28 -15.03 -49.36 18.51
N LEU A 29 -14.92 -48.77 19.69
CA LEU A 29 -14.54 -47.37 19.89
C LEU A 29 -13.13 -47.09 19.37
N LEU A 30 -12.16 -47.95 19.64
CA LEU A 30 -10.81 -47.83 19.08
C LEU A 30 -10.82 -47.94 17.54
N GLY A 31 -11.59 -48.87 16.98
CA GLY A 31 -11.76 -48.99 15.53
C GLY A 31 -12.36 -47.74 14.90
N CYS A 32 -13.42 -47.19 15.49
CA CYS A 32 -14.07 -45.97 15.00
C CYS A 32 -13.15 -44.74 15.09
N PHE A 33 -12.40 -44.57 16.18
CA PHE A 33 -11.40 -43.49 16.27
C PHE A 33 -10.26 -43.67 15.28
N GLY A 34 -9.83 -44.90 14.99
CA GLY A 34 -8.86 -45.18 13.94
C GLY A 34 -9.36 -44.76 12.55
N ILE A 35 -10.62 -45.06 12.23
CA ILE A 35 -11.26 -44.61 10.98
C ILE A 35 -11.35 -43.08 10.93
N ALA A 36 -11.78 -42.45 12.03
CA ALA A 36 -11.86 -40.99 12.11
C ALA A 36 -10.49 -40.33 11.85
N LEU A 37 -9.41 -40.91 12.38
CA LEU A 37 -8.04 -40.45 12.13
C LEU A 37 -7.64 -40.58 10.65
N CYS A 38 -8.01 -41.68 9.99
CA CYS A 38 -7.79 -41.86 8.55
C CYS A 38 -8.64 -40.90 7.69
N CYS A 39 -9.71 -40.33 8.23
CA CYS A 39 -10.54 -39.34 7.54
C CYS A 39 -10.05 -37.89 7.72
N ILE A 40 -9.09 -37.62 8.62
CA ILE A 40 -8.51 -36.27 8.81
C ILE A 40 -7.96 -35.68 7.49
N PRO A 41 -7.27 -36.43 6.61
CA PRO A 41 -6.83 -35.91 5.31
C PRO A 41 -7.97 -35.41 4.39
N LEU A 42 -9.21 -35.88 4.57
CA LEU A 42 -10.36 -35.38 3.80
C LEU A 42 -10.72 -33.93 4.15
N LEU A 43 -10.32 -33.44 5.34
CA LEU A 43 -10.46 -32.03 5.73
C LEU A 43 -9.74 -31.10 4.74
N TRP A 44 -8.64 -31.58 4.12
CA TRP A 44 -7.89 -30.81 3.12
C TRP A 44 -8.65 -30.63 1.80
N TRP A 45 -9.64 -31.47 1.51
CA TRP A 45 -10.45 -31.36 0.29
C TRP A 45 -11.63 -30.37 0.46
N TYR A 46 -12.10 -30.18 1.70
CA TYR A 46 -13.27 -29.35 2.01
C TYR A 46 -12.98 -28.32 3.13
N PRO A 47 -12.12 -27.32 2.87
CA PRO A 47 -11.66 -26.37 3.89
C PRO A 47 -12.79 -25.52 4.50
N LYS A 48 -13.91 -25.34 3.80
CA LYS A 48 -15.07 -24.55 4.30
C LYS A 48 -15.91 -25.28 5.36
N GLN A 49 -15.74 -26.59 5.55
CA GLN A 49 -16.55 -27.39 6.48
C GLN A 49 -15.74 -28.01 7.62
N THR A 50 -14.53 -27.49 7.87
CA THR A 50 -13.58 -28.02 8.86
C THR A 50 -14.21 -28.13 10.24
N GLU A 51 -14.93 -27.11 10.71
CA GLU A 51 -15.57 -27.12 12.03
C GLU A 51 -16.62 -28.23 12.18
N ALA A 52 -17.48 -28.41 11.16
CA ALA A 52 -18.53 -29.42 11.19
C ALA A 52 -17.97 -30.86 11.17
N ILE A 53 -16.93 -31.09 10.36
CA ILE A 53 -16.27 -32.39 10.26
C ILE A 53 -15.51 -32.72 11.55
N LEU A 54 -14.91 -31.73 12.22
CA LEU A 54 -14.22 -31.92 13.50
C LEU A 54 -15.19 -32.31 14.62
N ILE A 55 -16.33 -31.63 14.72
CA ILE A 55 -17.37 -31.97 15.70
C ILE A 55 -17.91 -33.38 15.43
N GLY A 56 -18.14 -33.72 14.16
CA GLY A 56 -18.55 -35.06 13.73
C GLY A 56 -17.53 -36.15 14.10
N ALA A 57 -16.24 -35.89 13.88
CA ALA A 57 -15.16 -36.85 14.16
C ALA A 57 -14.99 -37.16 15.65
N LEU A 58 -15.40 -36.26 16.55
CA LEU A 58 -15.34 -36.48 18.00
C LEU A 58 -16.60 -37.18 18.54
N ILE A 59 -17.78 -36.81 18.04
CA ILE A 59 -19.08 -37.27 18.57
C ILE A 59 -19.55 -38.57 17.92
N ALA A 60 -19.28 -38.79 16.63
CA ALA A 60 -19.75 -39.98 15.92
C ALA A 60 -19.13 -41.30 16.45
N PRO A 61 -17.81 -41.39 16.77
CA PRO A 61 -17.20 -42.64 17.21
C PRO A 61 -17.85 -43.31 18.44
N PRO A 62 -18.18 -42.62 19.56
CA PRO A 62 -18.81 -43.27 20.70
C PRO A 62 -20.23 -43.76 20.40
N ILE A 63 -20.99 -43.06 19.53
CA ILE A 63 -22.34 -43.43 19.14
C ILE A 63 -22.30 -44.68 18.24
N VAL A 64 -21.45 -44.67 17.21
CA VAL A 64 -21.29 -45.80 16.30
C VAL A 64 -20.73 -47.02 17.04
N ALA A 65 -19.77 -46.83 17.94
CA ALA A 65 -19.25 -47.92 18.78
C ALA A 65 -20.32 -48.53 19.68
N ALA A 66 -21.23 -47.73 20.24
CA ALA A 66 -22.36 -48.22 21.03
C ALA A 66 -23.33 -49.05 20.17
N MET A 67 -23.62 -48.60 18.94
CA MET A 67 -24.46 -49.34 18.00
C MET A 67 -23.82 -50.68 17.59
N ILE A 68 -22.54 -50.69 17.24
CA ILE A 68 -21.79 -51.91 16.90
C ILE A 68 -21.78 -52.86 18.10
N ALA A 69 -21.46 -52.36 19.30
CA ALA A 69 -21.46 -53.18 20.50
C ALA A 69 -22.85 -53.78 20.78
N GLY A 70 -23.93 -53.02 20.56
CA GLY A 70 -25.31 -53.49 20.69
C GLY A 70 -25.69 -54.58 19.68
N LEU A 71 -25.34 -54.39 18.39
CA LEU A 71 -25.64 -55.33 17.31
C LEU A 71 -24.91 -56.67 17.47
N PHE A 72 -23.64 -56.62 17.88
CA PHE A 72 -22.82 -57.83 18.08
C PHE A 72 -22.93 -58.42 19.49
N PHE A 73 -23.75 -57.83 20.37
CA PHE A 73 -23.93 -58.33 21.73
C PHE A 73 -24.74 -59.64 21.75
N ARG A 74 -24.04 -60.75 21.96
CA ARG A 74 -24.68 -62.05 22.24
C ARG A 74 -24.99 -62.18 23.72
N ARG A 75 -26.29 -62.27 24.07
CA ARG A 75 -26.75 -62.44 25.46
C ARG A 75 -26.17 -63.74 26.04
N PRO A 76 -25.47 -63.69 27.20
CA PRO A 76 -24.99 -64.91 27.84
C PRO A 76 -26.17 -65.77 28.32
N THR A 77 -26.03 -67.07 28.18
CA THR A 77 -27.03 -68.07 28.59
C THR A 77 -26.86 -68.41 30.07
N ALA A 78 -27.88 -69.04 30.69
CA ALA A 78 -27.79 -69.53 32.06
C ALA A 78 -26.61 -70.51 32.30
N PRO A 79 -26.33 -71.49 31.41
CA PRO A 79 -25.17 -72.39 31.58
C PRO A 79 -23.82 -71.67 31.51
N ASP A 80 -23.69 -70.58 30.75
CA ASP A 80 -22.46 -69.76 30.75
C ASP A 80 -22.19 -69.16 32.14
N GLY A 81 -23.24 -68.69 32.82
CA GLY A 81 -23.15 -68.17 34.18
C GLY A 81 -22.79 -69.27 35.18
N ALA A 82 -23.43 -70.43 35.06
CA ALA A 82 -23.18 -71.58 35.91
C ALA A 82 -21.73 -72.09 35.82
N ARG A 83 -21.19 -72.24 34.61
CA ARG A 83 -19.78 -72.63 34.37
C ARG A 83 -18.77 -71.67 35.00
N VAL A 84 -19.07 -70.37 35.00
CA VAL A 84 -18.19 -69.37 35.63
C VAL A 84 -18.24 -69.48 37.14
N VAL A 85 -19.42 -69.73 37.72
CA VAL A 85 -19.56 -69.95 39.17
C VAL A 85 -18.87 -71.26 39.58
N ASP A 86 -19.01 -72.32 38.79
CA ASP A 86 -18.35 -73.61 39.06
C ASP A 86 -16.82 -73.49 39.08
N ARG A 87 -16.25 -72.79 38.07
CA ARG A 87 -14.81 -72.50 38.04
C ARG A 87 -14.35 -71.60 39.19
N ALA A 88 -15.19 -70.67 39.62
CA ALA A 88 -14.90 -69.75 40.72
C ALA A 88 -14.89 -70.43 42.08
N ALA A 89 -15.85 -71.33 42.31
CA ALA A 89 -16.06 -72.03 43.57
C ALA A 89 -15.28 -73.36 43.64
N GLY A 90 -14.65 -73.80 42.54
CA GLY A 90 -13.97 -75.09 42.45
C GLY A 90 -14.93 -76.28 42.48
N THR A 91 -16.21 -76.06 42.16
CA THR A 91 -17.23 -77.12 42.14
C THR A 91 -17.20 -77.85 40.80
N LYS A 92 -17.32 -79.19 40.84
CA LYS A 92 -17.30 -80.05 39.65
C LYS A 92 -18.65 -79.98 38.90
N ASP A 93 -18.91 -78.87 38.22
CA ASP A 93 -20.11 -78.63 37.41
C ASP A 93 -21.45 -78.74 38.19
N LEU A 94 -21.43 -78.41 39.48
CA LEU A 94 -22.59 -78.49 40.37
C LEU A 94 -23.67 -77.47 39.98
N PHE A 95 -23.25 -76.23 39.68
CA PHE A 95 -24.18 -75.18 39.25
C PHE A 95 -24.63 -75.40 37.80
N LEU A 96 -23.79 -75.98 36.94
CA LEU A 96 -24.19 -76.39 35.60
C LEU A 96 -25.26 -77.48 35.65
N SER A 97 -25.03 -78.52 36.47
CA SER A 97 -26.01 -79.59 36.73
C SER A 97 -27.33 -79.01 37.25
N LEU A 98 -27.29 -78.01 38.14
CA LEU A 98 -28.48 -77.32 38.62
C LEU A 98 -29.29 -76.67 37.48
N THR A 99 -28.62 -76.06 36.49
CA THR A 99 -29.31 -75.44 35.33
C THR A 99 -29.85 -76.45 34.31
N GLU A 100 -29.29 -77.67 34.27
CA GLU A 100 -29.76 -78.75 33.39
C GLU A 100 -30.84 -79.60 34.05
N LEU A 101 -30.81 -79.73 35.38
CA LEU A 101 -31.77 -80.50 36.17
C LEU A 101 -33.16 -79.88 36.19
N GLU A 102 -33.27 -78.57 35.92
CA GLU A 102 -34.55 -77.91 35.63
C GLU A 102 -35.23 -78.44 34.36
N ARG A 103 -34.47 -79.10 33.46
CA ARG A 103 -34.98 -79.77 32.25
C ARG A 103 -35.08 -81.28 32.37
N ALA A 104 -34.38 -81.90 33.33
CA ALA A 104 -34.30 -83.36 33.48
C ALA A 104 -34.99 -83.80 34.79
N ASN A 105 -36.11 -84.50 34.67
CA ASN A 105 -36.95 -84.91 35.79
C ASN A 105 -36.37 -86.14 36.52
N ALA A 106 -35.23 -85.97 37.20
CA ALA A 106 -34.54 -87.03 37.92
C ALA A 106 -34.70 -86.88 39.45
N GLY A 107 -34.94 -87.99 40.15
CA GLY A 107 -35.19 -88.05 41.61
C GLY A 107 -34.07 -87.54 42.52
N PHE A 108 -32.89 -87.20 41.98
CA PHE A 108 -31.76 -86.62 42.71
C PHE A 108 -31.79 -85.09 42.83
N GLY A 109 -32.80 -84.43 42.24
CA GLY A 109 -32.95 -82.98 42.26
C GLY A 109 -32.81 -82.28 43.63
N PRO A 110 -33.46 -82.72 44.71
CA PRO A 110 -33.36 -82.03 45.99
C PRO A 110 -31.94 -82.06 46.59
N LEU A 111 -31.17 -83.11 46.34
CA LEU A 111 -29.78 -83.24 46.83
C LEU A 111 -28.82 -82.28 46.12
N VAL A 112 -29.00 -82.12 44.80
CA VAL A 112 -28.22 -81.17 43.99
C VAL A 112 -28.56 -79.72 44.40
N VAL A 113 -29.83 -79.42 44.66
CA VAL A 113 -30.27 -78.11 45.14
C VAL A 113 -29.65 -77.78 46.51
N ALA A 114 -29.71 -78.69 47.48
CA ALA A 114 -29.13 -78.48 48.81
C ALA A 114 -27.60 -78.29 48.76
N SER A 115 -26.92 -79.12 47.96
CA SER A 115 -25.46 -79.03 47.77
C SER A 115 -25.07 -77.70 47.09
N ALA A 116 -25.83 -77.26 46.10
CA ALA A 116 -25.61 -75.99 45.41
C ALA A 116 -25.88 -74.78 46.32
N GLU A 117 -26.86 -74.86 47.23
CA GLU A 117 -27.10 -73.82 48.23
C GLU A 117 -25.92 -73.68 49.20
N GLN A 118 -25.41 -74.79 49.72
CA GLN A 118 -24.25 -74.78 50.61
C GLN A 118 -22.99 -74.24 49.91
N ALA A 119 -22.74 -74.65 48.67
CA ALA A 119 -21.62 -74.16 47.88
C ALA A 119 -21.77 -72.67 47.50
N SER A 120 -23.00 -72.18 47.33
CA SER A 120 -23.25 -70.79 46.94
C SER A 120 -22.80 -69.76 47.99
N ALA A 121 -22.76 -70.15 49.27
CA ALA A 121 -22.30 -69.27 50.36
C ALA A 121 -20.82 -68.88 50.24
N ASN A 122 -20.01 -69.75 49.64
CA ASN A 122 -18.57 -69.54 49.46
C ASN A 122 -18.20 -69.03 48.04
N ALA A 123 -19.17 -68.94 47.12
CA ALA A 123 -18.93 -68.60 45.73
C ALA A 123 -18.77 -67.08 45.53
N ASN A 124 -17.53 -66.59 45.47
CA ASN A 124 -17.25 -65.18 45.19
C ASN A 124 -17.12 -64.91 43.68
N VAL A 125 -18.26 -64.62 43.04
CA VAL A 125 -18.36 -64.28 41.60
C VAL A 125 -17.54 -63.04 41.22
N VAL A 126 -17.27 -62.14 42.16
CA VAL A 126 -16.55 -60.88 41.90
C VAL A 126 -15.08 -61.13 41.60
N LYS A 127 -14.45 -62.07 42.31
CA LYS A 127 -13.03 -62.40 42.16
C LYS A 127 -12.75 -63.20 40.89
N ALA A 128 -13.71 -64.02 40.43
CA ALA A 128 -13.53 -64.89 39.29
C ALA A 128 -13.62 -64.18 37.93
N LEU A 129 -14.29 -63.02 37.86
CA LEU A 129 -14.39 -62.23 36.65
C LEU A 129 -13.96 -60.78 36.92
N PRO A 130 -12.65 -60.51 37.05
CA PRO A 130 -12.15 -59.15 37.22
C PRO A 130 -12.41 -58.37 35.94
N PHE A 131 -13.42 -57.50 35.98
CA PHE A 131 -13.69 -56.52 34.94
C PHE A 131 -13.32 -55.14 35.48
N ASP A 132 -12.27 -54.56 34.90
CA ASP A 132 -11.82 -53.21 35.25
C ASP A 132 -12.24 -52.24 34.13
N PRO A 133 -13.34 -51.48 34.30
CA PRO A 133 -13.80 -50.52 33.30
C PRO A 133 -12.81 -49.37 33.09
N ARG A 134 -11.92 -49.09 34.07
CA ARG A 134 -10.97 -47.97 33.99
C ARG A 134 -9.97 -48.14 32.87
N ARG A 135 -9.47 -49.38 32.66
CA ARG A 135 -8.54 -49.68 31.56
C ARG A 135 -9.16 -49.46 30.19
N GLY A 136 -10.46 -49.72 30.06
CA GLY A 136 -11.22 -49.43 28.84
C GLY A 136 -11.39 -47.93 28.59
N LEU A 137 -11.73 -47.18 29.64
CA LEU A 137 -11.86 -45.73 29.58
C LEU A 137 -10.55 -45.03 29.24
N VAL A 138 -9.43 -45.44 29.85
CA VAL A 138 -8.10 -44.87 29.54
C VAL A 138 -7.79 -45.02 28.04
N LYS A 139 -8.02 -46.20 27.46
CA LYS A 139 -7.79 -46.43 26.02
C LYS A 139 -8.66 -45.53 25.14
N GLY A 140 -9.94 -45.35 25.52
CA GLY A 140 -10.85 -44.46 24.79
C GLY A 140 -10.43 -42.99 24.87
N VAL A 141 -10.05 -42.52 26.07
CA VAL A 141 -9.56 -41.14 26.28
C VAL A 141 -8.25 -40.91 25.53
N THR A 142 -7.31 -41.86 25.55
CA THR A 142 -6.06 -41.74 24.79
C THR A 142 -6.31 -41.67 23.28
N ALA A 143 -7.25 -42.46 22.77
CA ALA A 143 -7.60 -42.42 21.34
C ALA A 143 -8.24 -41.08 20.95
N ALA A 144 -9.13 -40.54 21.78
CA ALA A 144 -9.72 -39.23 21.55
C ALA A 144 -8.67 -38.11 21.58
N LEU A 145 -7.73 -38.14 22.55
CA LEU A 145 -6.63 -37.18 22.62
C LEU A 145 -5.71 -37.23 21.40
N ILE A 146 -5.44 -38.42 20.86
CA ILE A 146 -4.64 -38.57 19.63
C ILE A 146 -5.35 -37.90 18.44
N VAL A 147 -6.66 -38.08 18.31
CA VAL A 147 -7.45 -37.43 17.24
C VAL A 147 -7.41 -35.91 17.39
N VAL A 148 -7.61 -35.37 18.60
CA VAL A 148 -7.53 -33.93 18.87
C VAL A 148 -6.14 -33.37 18.58
N GLY A 149 -5.08 -34.09 18.98
CA GLY A 149 -3.70 -33.72 18.66
C GLY A 149 -3.46 -33.68 17.16
N ALA A 150 -3.86 -34.72 16.43
CA ALA A 150 -3.73 -34.77 14.98
C ALA A 150 -4.46 -33.62 14.27
N THR A 151 -5.63 -33.20 14.76
CA THR A 151 -6.38 -32.08 14.15
C THR A 151 -5.74 -30.72 14.44
N LEU A 152 -5.10 -30.54 15.61
CA LEU A 152 -4.40 -29.30 15.95
C LEU A 152 -3.07 -29.16 15.18
N LEU A 153 -2.41 -30.27 14.85
CA LEU A 153 -1.18 -30.29 14.05
C LEU A 153 -1.45 -30.29 12.53
N ALA A 154 -2.64 -30.71 12.08
CA ALA A 154 -3.04 -30.72 10.68
C ALA A 154 -2.85 -29.39 9.91
N PRO A 155 -3.16 -28.19 10.45
CA PRO A 155 -2.99 -26.94 9.70
C PRO A 155 -1.52 -26.57 9.45
N MET A 156 -0.55 -27.12 10.19
CA MET A 156 0.88 -26.88 9.93
C MET A 156 1.42 -27.74 8.77
N TRP A 157 0.71 -28.81 8.42
CA TRP A 157 1.08 -29.75 7.37
C TRP A 157 0.08 -29.59 6.24
N ASP A 158 0.27 -28.57 5.40
CA ASP A 158 -0.50 -28.37 4.16
C ASP A 158 0.32 -28.88 2.96
N PRO A 159 0.25 -30.18 2.61
CA PRO A 159 0.98 -30.72 1.48
C PRO A 159 0.47 -30.20 0.12
N PHE A 160 -0.68 -29.52 0.07
CA PHE A 160 -1.31 -29.07 -1.17
C PHE A 160 -1.40 -27.54 -1.32
N GLY A 161 -1.00 -26.76 -0.31
CA GLY A 161 -0.98 -25.29 -0.33
C GLY A 161 -2.34 -24.62 -0.56
N LYS A 162 -3.46 -25.35 -0.37
CA LYS A 162 -4.80 -24.82 -0.69
C LYS A 162 -5.29 -23.83 0.36
N ILE A 163 -4.86 -23.98 1.62
CA ILE A 163 -5.28 -23.10 2.70
C ILE A 163 -4.54 -21.77 2.59
N THR A 164 -3.26 -21.79 2.23
CA THR A 164 -2.47 -20.57 1.99
C THR A 164 -2.98 -19.82 0.77
N GLN A 165 -3.35 -20.52 -0.32
CA GLN A 165 -3.98 -19.90 -1.48
C GLN A 165 -5.34 -19.26 -1.14
N ALA A 166 -6.18 -19.93 -0.35
CA ALA A 166 -7.46 -19.39 0.07
C ALA A 166 -7.30 -18.14 0.93
N LYS A 167 -6.38 -18.16 1.91
CA LYS A 167 -6.06 -16.99 2.74
C LYS A 167 -5.47 -15.84 1.92
N ALA A 168 -4.53 -16.11 1.03
CA ALA A 168 -3.96 -15.10 0.15
C ALA A 168 -5.00 -14.49 -0.81
N ALA A 169 -5.99 -15.28 -1.25
CA ALA A 169 -7.10 -14.77 -2.05
C ALA A 169 -8.06 -13.90 -1.24
N GLU A 170 -8.31 -14.24 0.04
CA GLU A 170 -9.09 -13.40 0.96
C GLU A 170 -8.37 -12.09 1.29
N GLU A 171 -7.07 -12.13 1.64
CA GLU A 171 -6.25 -10.95 1.91
C GLU A 171 -6.22 -9.99 0.72
N LYS A 172 -6.06 -10.50 -0.51
CA LYS A 172 -6.14 -9.67 -1.73
C LYS A 172 -7.50 -8.99 -1.89
N LYS A 173 -8.59 -9.68 -1.56
CA LYS A 173 -9.94 -9.09 -1.65
C LYS A 173 -10.15 -7.99 -0.62
N GLU A 174 -9.68 -8.20 0.61
CA GLU A 174 -9.72 -7.19 1.65
C GLU A 174 -8.87 -5.97 1.30
N GLU A 175 -7.67 -6.17 0.76
CA GLU A 175 -6.80 -5.09 0.30
C GLU A 175 -7.44 -4.30 -0.85
N LEU A 176 -8.06 -4.97 -1.82
CA LEU A 176 -8.80 -4.32 -2.91
C LEU A 176 -10.00 -3.51 -2.37
N ALA A 177 -10.72 -4.03 -1.38
CA ALA A 177 -11.83 -3.31 -0.75
C ALA A 177 -11.37 -2.04 -0.04
N GLN A 178 -10.31 -2.13 0.78
CA GLN A 178 -9.74 -0.97 1.47
C GLN A 178 -9.21 0.08 0.48
N ARG A 179 -8.55 -0.36 -0.60
CA ARG A 179 -8.07 0.54 -1.66
C ARG A 179 -9.23 1.24 -2.34
N ARG A 180 -10.31 0.53 -2.65
CA ARG A 180 -11.53 1.14 -3.21
C ARG A 180 -12.11 2.19 -2.28
N GLU A 181 -12.25 1.91 -0.99
CA GLU A 181 -12.77 2.89 -0.03
C GLU A 181 -11.89 4.15 0.05
N ALA A 182 -10.56 3.98 0.02
CA ALA A 182 -9.62 5.09 -0.04
C ALA A 182 -9.73 5.88 -1.36
N GLN A 183 -9.92 5.19 -2.48
CA GLN A 183 -10.08 5.81 -3.81
C GLN A 183 -11.42 6.54 -3.95
N THR A 184 -12.52 5.94 -3.48
CA THR A 184 -13.85 6.55 -3.53
C THR A 184 -13.93 7.76 -2.61
N SER A 185 -13.38 7.69 -1.39
CA SER A 185 -13.30 8.85 -0.51
C SER A 185 -12.46 9.98 -1.11
N ARG A 186 -11.32 9.66 -1.74
CA ARG A 186 -10.49 10.65 -2.45
C ARG A 186 -11.23 11.27 -3.65
N LEU A 187 -11.92 10.44 -4.42
CA LEU A 187 -12.71 10.87 -5.57
C LEU A 187 -13.90 11.73 -5.15
N GLU A 188 -14.56 11.42 -4.03
CA GLU A 188 -15.58 12.28 -3.43
C GLU A 188 -15.02 13.61 -2.94
N GLU A 189 -13.83 13.61 -2.34
CA GLU A 189 -13.10 14.84 -1.97
C GLU A 189 -12.88 15.72 -3.20
N LEU A 190 -12.32 15.16 -4.27
CA LEU A 190 -12.05 15.88 -5.51
C LEU A 190 -13.34 16.33 -6.22
N LYS A 191 -14.44 15.56 -6.13
CA LYS A 191 -15.76 15.96 -6.66
C LYS A 191 -16.40 17.06 -5.82
N ARG A 192 -16.16 17.12 -4.50
CA ARG A 192 -16.61 18.24 -3.66
C ARG A 192 -15.79 19.50 -3.89
N GLU A 193 -14.49 19.32 -4.14
CA GLU A 193 -13.59 20.39 -4.55
C GLU A 193 -13.71 20.75 -6.03
N ALA A 194 -14.66 20.13 -6.75
CA ALA A 194 -14.75 20.05 -8.20
C ALA A 194 -14.17 21.28 -8.94
N PRO A 195 -13.10 21.09 -9.73
CA PRO A 195 -12.41 22.13 -10.47
C PRO A 195 -13.15 22.54 -11.76
N GLU A 196 -14.49 22.62 -11.74
CA GLU A 196 -15.25 23.11 -12.89
C GLU A 196 -14.98 24.61 -13.15
N ALA A 197 -14.58 25.33 -12.10
CA ALA A 197 -14.16 26.72 -12.21
C ALA A 197 -12.79 26.85 -12.92
N GLU A 198 -12.68 27.83 -13.80
CA GLU A 198 -11.48 28.07 -14.63
C GLU A 198 -10.22 28.28 -13.78
N ASN A 199 -10.39 28.90 -12.61
CA ASN A 199 -9.36 29.08 -11.59
C ASN A 199 -9.91 28.66 -10.22
N SER A 200 -9.03 28.37 -9.26
CA SER A 200 -9.45 28.12 -7.89
C SER A 200 -10.08 29.37 -7.26
N GLN A 201 -11.04 29.17 -6.35
CA GLN A 201 -11.81 30.25 -5.73
C GLN A 201 -10.93 31.33 -5.08
N GLN A 202 -9.77 30.94 -4.56
CA GLN A 202 -8.80 31.86 -3.95
C GLN A 202 -8.16 32.80 -4.98
N ILE A 203 -7.81 32.28 -6.16
CA ILE A 203 -7.25 33.07 -7.26
C ILE A 203 -8.31 33.97 -7.89
N GLU A 204 -9.54 33.50 -8.02
CA GLU A 204 -10.64 34.37 -8.44
C GLU A 204 -10.87 35.53 -7.48
N ARG A 205 -10.80 35.30 -6.16
CA ARG A 205 -10.92 36.37 -5.16
C ARG A 205 -9.77 37.36 -5.27
N LEU A 206 -8.54 36.89 -5.37
CA LEU A 206 -7.34 37.74 -5.51
C LEU A 206 -7.37 38.56 -6.80
N THR A 207 -7.77 37.94 -7.92
CA THR A 207 -7.91 38.65 -9.20
C THR A 207 -9.07 39.65 -9.17
N LYS A 208 -10.21 39.33 -8.55
CA LYS A 208 -11.30 40.30 -8.33
C LYS A 208 -10.88 41.46 -7.44
N GLU A 209 -10.15 41.21 -6.35
CA GLU A 209 -9.59 42.25 -5.49
C GLU A 209 -8.64 43.16 -6.26
N LEU A 210 -7.75 42.59 -7.07
CA LEU A 210 -6.80 43.34 -7.90
C LEU A 210 -7.53 44.16 -8.97
N SER A 211 -8.57 43.61 -9.60
CA SER A 211 -9.39 44.30 -10.62
C SER A 211 -10.10 45.50 -10.01
N ASN A 212 -10.70 45.31 -8.83
CA ASN A 212 -11.33 46.38 -8.08
C ASN A 212 -10.34 47.46 -7.64
N PHE A 213 -9.13 47.06 -7.25
CA PHE A 213 -8.05 48.00 -6.95
C PHE A 213 -7.70 48.82 -8.21
N PHE A 214 -7.45 48.17 -9.35
CA PHE A 214 -7.15 48.87 -10.59
C PHE A 214 -8.26 49.85 -10.98
N ARG A 215 -9.54 49.48 -10.89
CA ARG A 215 -10.66 50.39 -11.19
C ARG A 215 -10.76 51.62 -10.29
N LYS A 216 -10.38 51.49 -9.01
CA LYS A 216 -10.48 52.55 -8.00
C LYS A 216 -9.19 53.37 -7.85
N THR A 217 -8.18 53.09 -8.68
CA THR A 217 -6.88 53.75 -8.57
C THR A 217 -6.94 55.15 -9.16
N ASP A 218 -6.54 56.14 -8.36
CA ASP A 218 -6.48 57.55 -8.74
C ASP A 218 -5.02 57.94 -9.07
N PRO A 219 -4.74 58.58 -10.23
CA PRO A 219 -3.39 58.96 -10.63
C PRO A 219 -2.70 59.93 -9.65
N THR A 220 -3.46 60.70 -8.86
CA THR A 220 -2.92 61.68 -7.91
C THR A 220 -2.35 61.06 -6.62
N GLN A 221 -2.74 59.82 -6.28
CA GLN A 221 -2.38 59.18 -5.01
C GLN A 221 -1.20 58.20 -5.13
N VAL A 222 -0.13 58.62 -5.82
CA VAL A 222 1.05 57.80 -6.16
C VAL A 222 1.59 56.97 -4.99
N LYS A 223 1.80 57.58 -3.81
CA LYS A 223 2.35 56.90 -2.62
C LYS A 223 1.40 55.83 -2.06
N LYS A 224 0.08 56.09 -2.07
CA LYS A 224 -0.94 55.15 -1.57
C LYS A 224 -1.11 53.97 -2.52
N ASN A 225 -1.15 54.25 -3.83
CA ASN A 225 -1.20 53.24 -4.88
C ASN A 225 0.02 52.33 -4.85
N ALA A 226 1.22 52.90 -4.66
CA ALA A 226 2.45 52.13 -4.56
C ALA A 226 2.43 51.16 -3.36
N ARG A 227 1.93 51.61 -2.20
CA ARG A 227 1.77 50.76 -1.00
C ARG A 227 0.77 49.63 -1.22
N GLN A 228 -0.38 49.93 -1.83
CA GLN A 228 -1.41 48.92 -2.11
C GLN A 228 -0.96 47.91 -3.19
N LEU A 229 -0.28 48.37 -4.25
CA LEU A 229 0.36 47.51 -5.24
C LEU A 229 1.42 46.59 -4.62
N ALA A 230 2.27 47.11 -3.72
CA ALA A 230 3.27 46.29 -3.03
C ALA A 230 2.62 45.22 -2.14
N MET A 231 1.53 45.55 -1.46
CA MET A 231 0.78 44.60 -0.63
C MET A 231 0.12 43.49 -1.48
N GLN A 232 -0.50 43.85 -2.60
CA GLN A 232 -1.08 42.88 -3.53
C GLN A 232 0.00 42.04 -4.20
N GLN A 233 1.11 42.64 -4.65
CA GLN A 233 2.25 41.90 -5.20
C GLN A 233 2.78 40.88 -4.21
N LYS A 234 2.85 41.19 -2.91
CA LYS A 234 3.25 40.25 -1.88
C LYS A 234 2.28 39.06 -1.78
N LYS A 235 0.96 39.31 -1.71
CA LYS A 235 -0.05 38.23 -1.66
C LYS A 235 0.05 37.30 -2.88
N PHE A 236 0.10 37.87 -4.09
CA PHE A 236 0.26 37.10 -5.34
C PHE A 236 1.60 36.36 -5.39
N SER A 237 2.69 36.98 -4.92
CA SER A 237 4.01 36.34 -4.85
C SER A 237 4.03 35.17 -3.88
N ASP A 238 3.38 35.30 -2.72
CA ASP A 238 3.32 34.26 -1.69
C ASP A 238 2.46 33.07 -2.18
N GLU A 239 1.33 33.32 -2.85
CA GLU A 239 0.50 32.27 -3.48
C GLU A 239 1.21 31.58 -4.65
N TRP A 240 1.87 32.36 -5.52
CA TRP A 240 2.65 31.80 -6.62
C TRP A 240 3.79 30.93 -6.08
N ARG A 241 4.52 31.39 -5.05
CA ARG A 241 5.57 30.59 -4.39
C ARG A 241 4.98 29.33 -3.75
N ALA A 242 3.88 29.41 -3.02
CA ALA A 242 3.29 28.24 -2.36
C ALA A 242 2.90 27.15 -3.39
N ARG A 243 2.39 27.53 -4.55
CA ARG A 243 1.99 26.61 -5.63
C ARG A 243 3.17 26.15 -6.49
N ALA A 244 4.09 27.05 -6.81
CA ALA A 244 5.31 26.74 -7.55
C ALA A 244 6.27 25.88 -6.73
N GLU A 245 6.40 26.10 -5.41
CA GLU A 245 7.22 25.29 -4.51
C GLU A 245 6.70 23.86 -4.40
N LYS A 246 5.37 23.65 -4.36
CA LYS A 246 4.81 22.29 -4.40
C LYS A 246 5.22 21.55 -5.68
N LYS A 247 5.04 22.17 -6.85
CA LYS A 247 5.46 21.59 -8.13
C LYS A 247 6.99 21.42 -8.24
N LEU A 248 7.76 22.39 -7.74
CA LEU A 248 9.21 22.37 -7.79
C LEU A 248 9.80 21.35 -6.81
N ALA A 249 9.24 21.20 -5.61
CA ALA A 249 9.66 20.19 -4.65
C ALA A 249 9.42 18.77 -5.17
N GLU A 250 8.29 18.54 -5.85
CA GLU A 250 8.01 17.29 -6.57
C GLU A 250 9.01 17.05 -7.71
N LYS A 251 9.36 18.10 -8.46
CA LYS A 251 10.33 18.01 -9.55
C LYS A 251 11.78 17.82 -9.06
N MET A 252 12.18 18.46 -7.96
CA MET A 252 13.52 18.39 -7.37
C MET A 252 13.78 17.06 -6.66
N ARG A 253 12.76 16.44 -6.04
CA ARG A 253 12.83 15.05 -5.55
C ARG A 253 13.20 14.04 -6.64
N ARG A 254 13.16 14.46 -7.91
CA ARG A 254 13.34 13.59 -9.07
C ARG A 254 14.62 13.80 -9.87
N GLU A 255 15.28 14.97 -9.82
CA GLU A 255 16.58 15.13 -10.51
C GLU A 255 17.66 14.18 -9.97
N GLN A 256 17.48 13.62 -8.78
CA GLN A 256 18.32 12.56 -8.22
C GLN A 256 18.06 11.15 -8.80
N GLY A 257 17.04 10.94 -9.63
CA GLY A 257 16.52 9.59 -9.90
C GLY A 257 16.36 9.11 -11.34
N THR A 258 16.34 9.96 -12.38
CA THR A 258 16.15 9.43 -13.77
C THR A 258 16.60 10.40 -14.85
N GLN A 259 17.88 10.34 -15.25
CA GLN A 259 18.29 10.74 -16.60
C GLN A 259 18.05 9.56 -17.55
N LYS A 260 16.90 9.54 -18.23
CA LYS A 260 16.69 8.63 -19.37
C LYS A 260 17.06 9.36 -20.65
N ILE A 261 18.28 9.11 -21.11
CA ILE A 261 18.76 9.45 -22.46
C ILE A 261 18.11 8.45 -23.43
N GLY A 262 17.53 8.95 -24.52
CA GLY A 262 16.98 8.14 -25.62
C GLY A 262 15.45 8.18 -25.73
N ARG A 263 14.90 9.23 -26.33
CA ARG A 263 13.54 9.20 -26.88
C ARG A 263 13.61 9.00 -28.39
N GLY A 264 13.37 7.76 -28.83
CA GLY A 264 12.84 7.49 -30.16
C GLY A 264 11.51 8.22 -30.36
N GLN A 265 11.15 8.45 -31.63
CA GLN A 265 9.94 9.14 -32.11
C GLN A 265 8.84 9.27 -31.05
N GLN A 266 8.79 10.43 -30.40
CA GLN A 266 7.73 10.73 -29.44
C GLN A 266 6.38 10.63 -30.15
N ASP A 267 5.49 9.82 -29.59
CA ASP A 267 4.09 9.72 -29.97
C ASP A 267 3.49 11.14 -30.04
N GLU A 268 2.99 11.53 -31.22
CA GLU A 268 2.42 12.85 -31.48
C GLU A 268 1.27 13.15 -30.50
N MET A 269 0.52 12.12 -30.10
CA MET A 269 -0.55 12.22 -29.11
C MET A 269 -0.02 12.62 -27.73
N LEU A 270 1.12 12.07 -27.30
CA LEU A 270 1.73 12.43 -26.03
C LEU A 270 2.18 13.89 -26.01
N ARG A 271 2.76 14.38 -27.12
CA ARG A 271 3.12 15.80 -27.26
C ARG A 271 1.90 16.70 -27.19
N LYS A 272 0.83 16.34 -27.91
CA LYS A 272 -0.43 17.08 -27.89
C LYS A 272 -1.03 17.16 -26.48
N MET A 273 -1.11 16.04 -25.78
CA MET A 273 -1.60 16.01 -24.39
C MET A 273 -0.70 16.82 -23.43
N SER A 274 0.63 16.72 -23.59
CA SER A 274 1.59 17.51 -22.82
C SER A 274 1.41 19.01 -23.06
N ASP A 275 1.18 19.41 -24.30
CA ASP A 275 0.98 20.82 -24.67
C ASP A 275 -0.41 21.35 -24.28
N GLU A 276 -1.46 20.53 -24.36
CA GLU A 276 -2.79 20.87 -23.84
C GLU A 276 -2.75 21.03 -22.32
N LEU A 277 -2.10 20.11 -21.60
CA LEU A 277 -1.96 20.18 -20.15
C LEU A 277 -1.16 21.40 -19.71
N LYS A 278 -0.08 21.76 -20.42
CA LYS A 278 0.66 23.03 -20.18
C LYS A 278 -0.21 24.28 -20.39
N LYS A 279 -1.22 24.20 -21.26
CA LYS A 279 -2.22 25.25 -21.49
C LYS A 279 -3.42 25.12 -20.54
N GLY A 280 -3.40 24.19 -19.59
CA GLY A 280 -4.49 23.96 -18.66
C GLY A 280 -5.74 23.29 -19.26
N LYS A 281 -5.62 22.67 -20.44
CA LYS A 281 -6.71 21.94 -21.12
C LYS A 281 -6.59 20.43 -20.92
N THR A 282 -7.72 19.76 -20.70
CA THR A 282 -7.79 18.31 -20.42
C THR A 282 -8.59 17.51 -21.45
N GLU A 283 -9.04 18.13 -22.55
CA GLU A 283 -9.95 17.49 -23.52
C GLU A 283 -9.39 16.20 -24.13
N SER A 284 -8.15 16.22 -24.63
CA SER A 284 -7.52 15.01 -25.19
C SER A 284 -7.26 13.93 -24.14
N LEU A 285 -6.98 14.35 -22.91
CA LEU A 285 -6.71 13.47 -21.78
C LEU A 285 -7.98 12.76 -21.31
N GLN A 286 -9.08 13.50 -21.15
CA GLN A 286 -10.40 12.93 -20.83
C GLN A 286 -10.86 11.97 -21.92
N LYS A 287 -10.59 12.30 -23.20
CA LYS A 287 -10.89 11.39 -24.31
C LYS A 287 -10.12 10.08 -24.19
N GLU A 288 -8.80 10.10 -23.98
CA GLU A 288 -7.98 8.90 -23.87
C GLU A 288 -8.38 8.05 -22.64
N LEU A 289 -8.67 8.69 -21.49
CA LEU A 289 -9.20 8.01 -20.30
C LEU A 289 -10.55 7.35 -20.57
N SER A 290 -11.47 8.03 -21.26
CA SER A 290 -12.78 7.49 -21.61
C SER A 290 -12.68 6.30 -22.56
N GLU A 291 -11.71 6.31 -23.48
CA GLU A 291 -11.46 5.21 -24.40
C GLU A 291 -10.86 4.00 -23.66
N MET A 292 -9.93 4.22 -22.72
CA MET A 292 -9.42 3.15 -21.85
C MET A 292 -10.54 2.54 -20.98
N LYS A 293 -11.41 3.36 -20.40
CA LYS A 293 -12.56 2.88 -19.63
C LYS A 293 -13.48 1.99 -20.47
N LYS A 294 -13.77 2.40 -21.71
CA LYS A 294 -14.56 1.60 -22.65
C LYS A 294 -13.87 0.28 -23.01
N GLU A 295 -12.56 0.27 -23.19
CA GLU A 295 -11.79 -0.95 -23.45
C GLU A 295 -11.82 -1.91 -22.25
N LEU A 296 -11.71 -1.40 -21.02
CA LEU A 296 -11.88 -2.19 -19.80
C LEU A 296 -13.29 -2.75 -19.63
N GLU A 297 -14.31 -1.94 -19.91
CA GLU A 297 -15.71 -2.38 -19.85
C GLU A 297 -16.01 -3.47 -20.88
N ARG A 298 -15.43 -3.38 -22.08
CA ARG A 298 -15.51 -4.43 -23.11
C ARG A 298 -14.87 -5.74 -22.63
N LEU A 299 -13.65 -5.67 -22.08
CA LEU A 299 -12.99 -6.83 -21.49
C LEU A 299 -13.79 -7.47 -20.35
N THR A 300 -14.57 -6.66 -19.62
CA THR A 300 -15.41 -7.14 -18.51
C THR A 300 -16.71 -7.79 -18.99
N ARG A 301 -17.38 -7.20 -19.99
CA ARG A 301 -18.66 -7.71 -20.53
C ARG A 301 -18.49 -8.91 -21.44
N ASP A 302 -17.48 -8.88 -22.30
CA ASP A 302 -17.26 -9.89 -23.34
C ASP A 302 -16.22 -10.94 -22.89
N LYS A 303 -16.15 -11.21 -21.58
CA LYS A 303 -15.13 -12.04 -20.92
C LYS A 303 -14.94 -13.41 -21.57
N ASP A 304 -16.02 -14.00 -22.08
CA ASP A 304 -16.09 -15.35 -22.66
C ASP A 304 -16.35 -15.36 -24.17
N SER A 305 -16.72 -14.23 -24.78
CA SER A 305 -17.10 -14.11 -26.19
C SER A 305 -16.08 -13.37 -27.07
N MET A 306 -15.06 -12.75 -26.48
CA MET A 306 -13.96 -12.17 -27.24
C MET A 306 -13.00 -13.25 -27.75
N ASP A 307 -12.60 -13.12 -29.01
CA ASP A 307 -11.52 -13.94 -29.56
C ASP A 307 -10.23 -13.73 -28.75
N PRO A 308 -9.44 -14.80 -28.50
CA PRO A 308 -8.23 -14.73 -27.68
C PRO A 308 -7.19 -13.74 -28.25
N VAL A 309 -7.17 -13.58 -29.58
CA VAL A 309 -6.29 -12.62 -30.26
C VAL A 309 -6.75 -11.17 -30.05
N GLU A 310 -8.05 -10.89 -30.15
CA GLU A 310 -8.60 -9.54 -29.92
C GLU A 310 -8.44 -9.11 -28.46
N LYS A 311 -8.58 -10.05 -27.53
CA LYS A 311 -8.35 -9.84 -26.11
C LYS A 311 -6.91 -9.42 -25.83
N GLU A 312 -5.94 -10.16 -26.36
CA GLU A 312 -4.52 -9.84 -26.20
C GLU A 312 -4.17 -8.48 -26.84
N GLN A 313 -4.71 -8.18 -28.03
CA GLN A 313 -4.55 -6.88 -28.67
C GLN A 313 -5.13 -5.74 -27.83
N THR A 314 -6.29 -5.95 -27.21
CA THR A 314 -6.94 -4.94 -26.36
C THR A 314 -6.14 -4.70 -25.07
N LEU A 315 -5.64 -5.77 -24.44
CA LEU A 315 -4.74 -5.67 -23.28
C LEU A 315 -3.43 -4.95 -23.64
N GLN A 316 -2.85 -5.25 -24.79
CA GLN A 316 -1.63 -4.57 -25.26
C GLN A 316 -1.89 -3.09 -25.56
N LYS A 317 -3.04 -2.74 -26.16
CA LYS A 317 -3.45 -1.34 -26.38
C LYS A 317 -3.62 -0.60 -25.06
N LEU A 318 -4.35 -1.18 -24.10
CA LEU A 318 -4.52 -0.61 -22.76
C LEU A 318 -3.19 -0.39 -22.07
N ARG A 319 -2.27 -1.37 -22.12
CA ARG A 319 -0.93 -1.24 -21.55
C ARG A 319 -0.15 -0.08 -22.15
N ARG A 320 -0.11 0.02 -23.49
CA ARG A 320 0.56 1.15 -24.18
C ARG A 320 -0.05 2.49 -23.79
N ARG A 321 -1.38 2.54 -23.64
CA ARG A 321 -2.08 3.76 -23.19
C ARG A 321 -1.72 4.14 -21.76
N MET A 322 -1.70 3.19 -20.82
CA MET A 322 -1.26 3.42 -19.45
C MET A 322 0.19 3.88 -19.37
N GLU A 323 1.10 3.27 -20.14
CA GLU A 323 2.52 3.68 -20.20
C GLU A 323 2.67 5.13 -20.73
N ARG A 324 1.85 5.53 -21.71
CA ARG A 324 1.80 6.94 -22.17
C ARG A 324 1.29 7.88 -21.10
N MET A 325 0.23 7.50 -20.38
CA MET A 325 -0.32 8.29 -19.28
C MET A 325 0.65 8.39 -18.11
N GLU A 326 1.36 7.31 -17.77
CA GLU A 326 2.46 7.30 -16.81
C GLU A 326 3.57 8.27 -17.24
N GLN A 327 3.96 8.24 -18.51
CA GLN A 327 4.97 9.16 -19.04
C GLN A 327 4.50 10.61 -18.99
N LEU A 328 3.24 10.87 -19.34
CA LEU A 328 2.65 12.21 -19.27
C LEU A 328 2.58 12.71 -17.82
N ALA A 329 2.08 11.90 -16.90
CA ALA A 329 2.03 12.19 -15.47
C ALA A 329 3.42 12.50 -14.91
N ARG A 330 4.43 11.74 -15.35
CA ARG A 330 5.83 12.02 -15.05
C ARG A 330 6.26 13.37 -15.63
N GLU A 331 5.97 13.68 -16.89
CA GLU A 331 6.38 14.97 -17.48
C GLU A 331 5.72 16.17 -16.81
N SER A 332 4.48 16.01 -16.36
CA SER A 332 3.67 17.07 -15.76
C SER A 332 3.87 17.25 -14.26
N GLY A 333 4.53 16.29 -13.58
CA GLY A 333 4.81 16.32 -12.15
C GLY A 333 3.80 15.56 -11.28
N ALA A 334 2.77 14.92 -11.87
CA ALA A 334 1.78 14.13 -11.14
C ALA A 334 2.30 12.72 -10.78
N GLN A 335 3.19 12.64 -9.79
CA GLN A 335 3.84 11.37 -9.43
C GLN A 335 2.86 10.30 -8.94
N GLN A 336 1.86 10.68 -8.14
CA GLN A 336 0.85 9.74 -7.66
C GLN A 336 0.10 9.09 -8.83
N VAL A 337 -0.24 9.88 -9.86
CA VAL A 337 -0.91 9.37 -11.06
C VAL A 337 0.03 8.50 -11.90
N ALA A 338 1.32 8.84 -11.98
CA ALA A 338 2.29 7.98 -12.65
C ALA A 338 2.42 6.60 -11.96
N ASP A 339 2.49 6.58 -10.63
CA ASP A 339 2.62 5.35 -9.86
C ASP A 339 1.33 4.51 -9.90
N MET A 340 0.17 5.15 -9.88
CA MET A 340 -1.13 4.49 -10.13
C MET A 340 -1.16 3.85 -11.52
N MET A 341 -0.83 4.60 -12.57
CA MET A 341 -0.81 4.08 -13.95
C MET A 341 0.20 2.93 -14.14
N LYS A 342 1.35 3.00 -13.47
CA LYS A 342 2.34 1.92 -13.48
C LYS A 342 1.76 0.66 -12.81
N LYS A 343 1.20 0.79 -11.60
CA LYS A 343 0.59 -0.34 -10.86
C LYS A 343 -0.59 -0.94 -11.62
N ALA A 344 -1.45 -0.09 -12.19
CA ALA A 344 -2.55 -0.46 -13.06
C ALA A 344 -2.06 -1.33 -14.24
N SER A 345 -0.95 -0.94 -14.88
CA SER A 345 -0.36 -1.70 -15.98
C SER A 345 0.19 -3.06 -15.55
N GLU A 346 0.82 -3.13 -14.37
CA GLU A 346 1.35 -4.36 -13.77
C GLU A 346 0.20 -5.30 -13.39
N GLN A 347 -0.87 -4.79 -12.76
CA GLN A 347 -2.06 -5.56 -12.39
C GLN A 347 -2.80 -6.09 -13.62
N LEU A 348 -2.92 -5.28 -14.67
CA LEU A 348 -3.50 -5.71 -15.94
C LEU A 348 -2.70 -6.87 -16.55
N SER A 349 -1.37 -6.81 -16.50
CA SER A 349 -0.51 -7.88 -17.01
C SER A 349 -0.61 -9.16 -16.19
N ALA A 350 -0.69 -9.06 -14.86
CA ALA A 350 -0.84 -10.23 -13.99
C ALA A 350 -2.18 -10.95 -14.21
N GLN A 351 -3.25 -10.20 -14.50
CA GLN A 351 -4.57 -10.77 -14.79
C GLN A 351 -4.72 -11.35 -16.19
N ALA A 352 -3.94 -10.85 -17.15
CA ALA A 352 -3.87 -11.48 -18.47
C ALA A 352 -3.44 -12.96 -18.35
N GLU A 353 -2.51 -13.25 -17.43
CA GLU A 353 -1.97 -14.59 -17.20
C GLU A 353 -2.86 -15.48 -16.32
N GLN A 354 -3.49 -14.92 -15.27
CA GLN A 354 -4.24 -15.69 -14.27
C GLN A 354 -5.75 -15.80 -14.55
N GLY A 355 -6.23 -15.14 -15.60
CA GLY A 355 -7.65 -14.99 -15.91
C GLY A 355 -8.24 -13.73 -15.29
N MET A 356 -9.01 -12.98 -16.09
CA MET A 356 -9.53 -11.67 -15.69
C MET A 356 -10.59 -11.79 -14.59
N ASN A 357 -10.36 -11.12 -13.47
CA ASN A 357 -11.35 -10.95 -12.40
C ASN A 357 -12.15 -9.68 -12.68
N SER A 358 -13.48 -9.81 -12.83
CA SER A 358 -14.36 -8.67 -13.14
C SER A 358 -14.33 -7.59 -12.07
N GLU A 359 -14.17 -7.98 -10.80
CA GLU A 359 -14.00 -7.04 -9.69
C GLU A 359 -12.73 -6.21 -9.85
N GLU A 360 -11.61 -6.82 -10.18
CA GLU A 360 -10.34 -6.08 -10.30
C GLU A 360 -10.32 -5.16 -11.53
N LEU A 361 -10.93 -5.57 -12.65
CA LEU A 361 -11.10 -4.69 -13.82
C LEU A 361 -12.00 -3.50 -13.51
N ALA A 362 -13.05 -3.68 -12.69
CA ALA A 362 -13.90 -2.59 -12.24
C ALA A 362 -13.13 -1.62 -11.31
N ALA A 363 -12.29 -2.15 -10.41
CA ALA A 363 -11.42 -1.31 -9.56
C ALA A 363 -10.43 -0.48 -10.40
N LEU A 364 -9.88 -1.07 -11.46
CA LEU A 364 -9.01 -0.39 -12.41
C LEU A 364 -9.74 0.75 -13.16
N ALA A 365 -11.00 0.55 -13.51
CA ALA A 365 -11.82 1.58 -14.15
C ALA A 365 -12.12 2.76 -13.18
N GLU A 366 -12.32 2.48 -11.89
CA GLU A 366 -12.45 3.50 -10.85
C GLU A 366 -11.13 4.27 -10.66
N GLU A 367 -9.99 3.60 -10.68
CA GLU A 367 -8.65 4.22 -10.60
C GLU A 367 -8.37 5.16 -11.78
N MET A 368 -8.87 4.83 -12.98
CA MET A 368 -8.80 5.72 -14.15
C MET A 368 -9.67 6.98 -13.99
N GLU A 369 -10.84 6.87 -13.38
CA GLU A 369 -11.71 8.03 -13.10
C GLU A 369 -11.04 8.97 -12.09
N LEU A 370 -10.48 8.41 -11.01
CA LEU A 370 -9.70 9.16 -10.03
C LEU A 370 -8.51 9.86 -10.69
N SER A 371 -7.77 9.13 -11.53
CA SER A 371 -6.64 9.70 -12.27
C SER A 371 -7.06 10.87 -13.16
N GLY A 372 -8.23 10.79 -13.80
CA GLY A 372 -8.80 11.89 -14.58
C GLY A 372 -9.06 13.14 -13.76
N MET A 373 -9.68 13.00 -12.58
CA MET A 373 -9.93 14.10 -11.66
C MET A 373 -8.62 14.73 -11.15
N GLU A 374 -7.61 13.93 -10.84
CA GLU A 374 -6.29 14.42 -10.42
C GLU A 374 -5.56 15.16 -11.55
N PHE A 375 -5.70 14.73 -12.81
CA PHE A 375 -5.21 15.51 -13.96
C PHE A 375 -5.97 16.83 -14.16
N GLU A 376 -7.26 16.86 -13.87
CA GLU A 376 -8.07 18.07 -13.95
C GLU A 376 -7.72 19.08 -12.86
N SER A 377 -7.51 18.60 -11.63
CA SER A 377 -6.93 19.38 -10.52
C SER A 377 -5.56 19.94 -10.89
N LEU A 378 -4.70 19.12 -11.51
CA LEU A 378 -3.41 19.58 -12.02
C LEU A 378 -3.57 20.65 -13.10
N ALA A 379 -4.49 20.48 -14.06
CA ALA A 379 -4.75 21.47 -15.10
C ALA A 379 -5.27 22.79 -14.52
N GLN A 380 -6.15 22.75 -13.53
CA GLN A 380 -6.58 23.94 -12.79
C GLN A 380 -5.40 24.62 -12.07
N SER A 381 -4.50 23.85 -11.45
CA SER A 381 -3.29 24.41 -10.83
C SER A 381 -2.34 25.09 -11.85
N ILE A 382 -2.35 24.66 -13.11
CA ILE A 382 -1.58 25.28 -14.19
C ILE A 382 -2.23 26.60 -14.61
N ARG A 383 -3.57 26.62 -14.82
CA ARG A 383 -4.33 27.86 -15.09
C ARG A 383 -4.19 28.91 -13.99
N ASP A 384 -4.21 28.45 -12.73
CA ASP A 384 -3.97 29.30 -11.56
C ASP A 384 -2.58 29.95 -11.58
N LEU A 385 -1.54 29.21 -11.97
CA LEU A 385 -0.19 29.77 -12.07
C LEU A 385 -0.08 30.76 -13.23
N GLU A 386 -0.69 30.46 -14.37
CA GLU A 386 -0.72 31.35 -15.53
C GLU A 386 -1.44 32.67 -15.21
N SER A 387 -2.61 32.61 -14.58
CA SER A 387 -3.37 33.80 -14.17
C SER A 387 -2.64 34.62 -13.09
N LEU A 388 -1.94 33.97 -12.15
CA LEU A 388 -1.05 34.65 -11.20
C LEU A 388 0.12 35.36 -11.90
N GLU A 389 0.76 34.72 -12.88
CA GLU A 389 1.84 35.34 -13.66
C GLU A 389 1.35 36.53 -14.48
N GLU A 390 0.20 36.43 -15.13
CA GLU A 390 -0.43 37.54 -15.84
C GLU A 390 -0.75 38.71 -14.90
N SER A 391 -1.28 38.41 -13.71
CA SER A 391 -1.58 39.42 -12.69
C SER A 391 -0.30 40.11 -12.18
N LEU A 392 0.80 39.36 -11.99
CA LEU A 392 2.11 39.92 -11.65
C LEU A 392 2.66 40.81 -12.76
N LYS A 393 2.52 40.42 -14.04
CA LYS A 393 2.88 41.29 -15.19
C LYS A 393 2.06 42.57 -15.20
N ALA A 394 0.75 42.48 -15.00
CA ALA A 394 -0.13 43.65 -14.92
C ALA A 394 0.28 44.59 -13.79
N MET A 395 0.56 44.06 -12.59
CA MET A 395 1.03 44.84 -11.44
C MET A 395 2.39 45.51 -11.67
N GLN A 396 3.33 44.84 -12.33
CA GLN A 396 4.61 45.45 -12.69
C GLN A 396 4.44 46.64 -13.62
N MET A 397 3.59 46.50 -14.64
CA MET A 397 3.27 47.60 -15.55
C MET A 397 2.53 48.73 -14.84
N ALA A 398 1.59 48.39 -13.97
CA ALA A 398 0.90 49.37 -13.12
C ALA A 398 1.88 50.14 -12.23
N LYS A 399 2.89 49.47 -11.63
CA LYS A 399 3.93 50.12 -10.82
C LYS A 399 4.73 51.13 -11.64
N LYS A 400 5.09 50.80 -12.89
CA LYS A 400 5.79 51.72 -13.81
C LYS A 400 4.93 52.92 -14.20
N LEU A 401 3.63 52.72 -14.42
CA LEU A 401 2.69 53.79 -14.72
C LEU A 401 2.43 54.69 -13.51
N ASN A 402 2.39 54.10 -12.31
CA ASN A 402 2.20 54.83 -11.07
C ASN A 402 3.40 55.75 -10.77
N SER A 403 4.63 55.29 -11.03
CA SER A 403 5.82 56.16 -10.95
C SER A 403 5.81 57.30 -11.98
N ALA A 404 5.04 57.18 -13.06
CA ALA A 404 4.86 58.21 -14.07
C ALA A 404 3.59 59.06 -13.85
N GLU A 405 2.93 58.93 -12.69
CA GLU A 405 1.70 59.65 -12.29
C GLU A 405 0.52 59.50 -13.27
N LYS A 406 0.54 58.43 -14.07
CA LYS A 406 -0.44 58.16 -15.13
C LYS A 406 -1.17 56.84 -14.95
N LEU A 407 -1.11 56.27 -13.74
CA LEU A 407 -1.92 55.11 -13.38
C LEU A 407 -3.36 55.56 -13.11
N ASP A 408 -4.13 55.64 -14.18
CA ASP A 408 -5.56 55.91 -14.10
C ASP A 408 -6.37 54.61 -14.18
N GLY A 409 -7.14 54.36 -13.13
CA GLY A 409 -8.05 53.23 -13.00
C GLY A 409 -9.35 53.34 -13.77
N GLY A 410 -9.79 54.56 -14.08
CA GLY A 410 -11.04 54.83 -14.80
C GLY A 410 -10.92 54.64 -16.32
N SER A 411 -9.70 54.67 -16.85
CA SER A 411 -9.40 54.65 -18.30
C SER A 411 -9.63 53.29 -19.01
N CYS A 412 -10.18 52.27 -18.34
CA CYS A 412 -10.55 51.01 -18.98
C CYS A 412 -12.01 50.59 -18.70
N GLU A 413 -12.95 51.16 -19.44
CA GLU A 413 -14.39 50.84 -19.35
C GLU A 413 -14.79 49.45 -19.89
N GLY A 414 -13.83 48.62 -20.33
CA GLY A 414 -14.08 47.27 -20.88
C GLY A 414 -13.15 46.16 -20.39
N CYS A 415 -12.27 46.42 -19.41
CA CYS A 415 -11.36 45.39 -18.89
C CYS A 415 -12.12 44.43 -17.96
N SER A 416 -12.32 43.19 -18.40
CA SER A 416 -12.88 42.09 -17.58
C SER A 416 -11.79 41.13 -17.09
N SER A 417 -10.70 40.97 -17.84
CA SER A 417 -9.58 40.08 -17.50
C SER A 417 -8.31 40.85 -17.09
N MET A 418 -7.43 40.18 -16.33
CA MET A 418 -6.10 40.72 -16.00
C MET A 418 -5.21 40.92 -17.24
N ALA A 419 -5.41 40.09 -18.27
CA ALA A 419 -4.75 40.24 -19.55
C ALA A 419 -5.13 41.55 -20.27
N ASP A 420 -6.38 42.01 -20.13
CA ASP A 420 -6.83 43.28 -20.72
C ASP A 420 -6.18 44.48 -20.04
N TYR A 421 -6.09 44.46 -18.71
CA TYR A 421 -5.35 45.47 -17.94
C TYR A 421 -3.86 45.46 -18.32
N ALA A 422 -3.24 44.29 -18.45
CA ALA A 422 -1.85 44.13 -18.85
C ALA A 422 -1.59 44.75 -20.24
N LYS A 423 -2.42 44.44 -21.24
CA LYS A 423 -2.34 45.01 -22.60
C LYS A 423 -2.50 46.52 -22.58
N ARG A 424 -3.50 47.02 -21.86
CA ARG A 424 -3.78 48.46 -21.78
C ARG A 424 -2.64 49.23 -21.10
N TYR A 425 -2.07 48.69 -20.03
CA TYR A 425 -0.91 49.29 -19.38
C TYR A 425 0.34 49.24 -20.27
N ALA A 426 0.52 48.17 -21.06
CA ALA A 426 1.58 48.10 -22.06
C ALA A 426 1.41 49.17 -23.15
N GLU A 427 0.19 49.41 -23.66
CA GLU A 427 -0.10 50.47 -24.64
C GLU A 427 0.19 51.86 -24.07
N MET A 428 -0.19 52.13 -22.82
CA MET A 428 0.10 53.40 -22.16
C MET A 428 1.60 53.62 -21.96
N LEU A 429 2.34 52.59 -21.56
CA LEU A 429 3.80 52.63 -21.46
C LEU A 429 4.46 52.87 -22.84
N ALA A 430 3.96 52.22 -23.90
CA ALA A 430 4.46 52.41 -25.26
C ALA A 430 4.20 53.84 -25.78
N LYS A 431 3.05 54.44 -25.45
CA LYS A 431 2.74 55.84 -25.75
C LYS A 431 3.63 56.81 -24.97
N MET A 432 4.12 56.46 -23.78
CA MET A 432 5.12 57.26 -23.06
C MET A 432 6.54 57.11 -23.59
N GLY A 433 6.91 55.90 -24.07
CA GLY A 433 8.19 55.65 -24.71
C GLY A 433 8.35 56.37 -26.07
N LYS A 434 7.23 56.73 -26.71
CA LYS A 434 7.19 57.70 -27.83
C LYS A 434 7.05 59.12 -27.28
N GLY A 435 8.07 59.57 -26.55
CA GLY A 435 8.20 60.99 -26.24
C GLY A 435 8.43 61.77 -27.53
N ASN A 436 7.53 62.73 -27.79
CA ASN A 436 7.80 63.93 -28.57
C ASN A 436 9.13 64.53 -28.08
N GLY A 437 10.23 64.25 -28.77
CA GLY A 437 11.45 65.02 -28.64
C GLY A 437 11.22 66.39 -29.24
N ASN A 438 10.64 67.31 -28.46
CA ASN A 438 11.00 68.71 -28.64
C ASN A 438 12.49 68.76 -28.26
N GLY A 439 13.35 68.78 -29.28
CA GLY A 439 14.77 69.01 -29.14
C GLY A 439 14.97 70.37 -28.47
N GLY A 440 15.02 70.37 -27.14
CA GLY A 440 15.63 71.46 -26.40
C GLY A 440 17.11 71.39 -26.69
N ASP A 441 17.63 72.45 -27.30
CA ASP A 441 19.05 72.75 -27.39
C ASP A 441 19.63 72.83 -25.97
N GLY A 442 20.04 71.67 -25.45
CA GLY A 442 20.98 71.58 -24.34
C GLY A 442 22.37 71.44 -24.94
N ASP A 443 23.29 72.31 -24.55
CA ASP A 443 24.70 72.31 -24.96
C ASP A 443 25.35 70.95 -24.65
N GLY A 444 25.22 70.02 -25.58
CA GLY A 444 26.00 68.80 -25.61
C GLY A 444 27.43 69.18 -25.92
N MET A 445 28.34 68.92 -24.97
CA MET A 445 29.78 69.08 -25.20
C MET A 445 30.17 68.26 -26.43
N GLY A 446 30.44 68.98 -27.52
CA GLY A 446 30.80 68.43 -28.81
C GLY A 446 32.09 67.62 -28.70
N GLY A 447 32.00 66.33 -28.95
CA GLY A 447 33.14 65.45 -29.15
C GLY A 447 32.70 64.05 -29.56
N ARG A 448 33.27 63.52 -30.65
CA ARG A 448 33.24 62.07 -30.92
C ARG A 448 34.21 61.41 -29.95
N GLY A 449 33.72 60.95 -28.80
CA GLY A 449 34.52 60.19 -27.85
C GLY A 449 34.73 58.75 -28.32
N GLN A 450 35.89 58.44 -28.90
CA GLN A 450 36.47 57.10 -28.87
C GLN A 450 37.30 56.97 -27.59
N GLY A 451 36.63 56.76 -26.45
CA GLY A 451 37.29 56.45 -25.19
C GLY A 451 37.12 54.97 -24.87
N ARG A 452 38.21 54.20 -24.87
CA ARG A 452 38.24 52.95 -24.10
C ARG A 452 38.13 53.36 -22.63
N GLY A 453 37.01 53.06 -21.99
CA GLY A 453 36.87 53.27 -20.55
C GLY A 453 37.99 52.53 -19.84
N GLY A 454 38.90 53.28 -19.22
CA GLY A 454 39.86 52.72 -18.28
C GLY A 454 39.11 52.18 -17.07
N ILE A 455 39.55 51.04 -16.55
CA ILE A 455 39.12 50.53 -15.25
C ILE A 455 39.52 51.59 -14.23
N ALA A 456 38.55 52.16 -13.52
CA ALA A 456 38.83 53.01 -12.37
C ALA A 456 39.59 52.15 -11.34
N ALA A 457 40.67 52.68 -10.76
CA ALA A 457 41.32 52.01 -9.64
C ALA A 457 40.30 51.89 -8.50
N GLU A 458 39.91 50.67 -8.17
CA GLU A 458 39.14 50.38 -6.97
C GLU A 458 40.12 50.56 -5.79
N ASP A 459 39.87 51.60 -5.00
CA ASP A 459 40.61 51.88 -3.78
C ASP A 459 39.95 51.10 -2.64
N ASP A 460 40.46 49.91 -2.36
CA ASP A 460 39.98 49.02 -1.30
C ASP A 460 40.25 49.56 0.12
N SER A 461 40.90 50.73 0.26
CA SER A 461 41.14 51.37 1.56
C SER A 461 39.97 52.19 2.08
N VAL A 462 38.92 52.38 1.27
CA VAL A 462 37.70 53.06 1.69
C VAL A 462 36.75 52.06 2.32
N GLU A 463 36.63 52.10 3.64
CA GLU A 463 35.64 51.33 4.40
C GLU A 463 34.25 51.79 3.97
N THR A 464 33.60 51.02 3.10
CA THR A 464 32.29 51.35 2.58
C THR A 464 31.22 50.96 3.60
N ASP A 465 30.47 51.95 4.06
CA ASP A 465 29.40 51.86 5.06
C ASP A 465 28.13 51.17 4.48
N TYR A 466 28.29 50.15 3.64
CA TYR A 466 27.19 49.40 3.06
C TYR A 466 26.62 48.44 4.11
N THR A 467 25.50 48.82 4.71
CA THR A 467 24.67 47.87 5.47
C THR A 467 24.02 46.86 4.51
N PRO A 468 24.25 45.55 4.66
CA PRO A 468 23.58 44.53 3.86
C PRO A 468 22.09 44.47 4.24
N GLU A 469 21.26 45.20 3.51
CA GLU A 469 19.82 45.16 3.69
C GLU A 469 19.26 43.95 2.92
N ASN A 470 19.10 42.82 3.62
CA ASN A 470 18.39 41.64 3.10
C ASN A 470 16.90 41.94 2.97
N SER A 471 16.51 42.65 1.92
CA SER A 471 15.10 42.78 1.55
C SER A 471 14.64 41.55 0.78
N LYS A 472 13.48 41.00 1.16
CA LYS A 472 12.81 39.96 0.36
C LYS A 472 12.50 40.56 -0.99
N SER A 473 13.25 40.21 -2.03
CA SER A 473 13.05 40.75 -3.37
C SER A 473 11.61 40.45 -3.82
N ALA A 474 10.92 41.50 -4.27
CA ALA A 474 9.58 41.35 -4.82
C ALA A 474 9.71 40.58 -6.14
N LEU A 475 9.04 39.43 -6.25
CA LEU A 475 9.12 38.61 -7.45
C LEU A 475 8.69 39.43 -8.66
N LEU A 476 9.55 39.41 -9.68
CA LEU A 476 9.24 39.94 -11.00
C LEU A 476 8.68 38.79 -11.84
N ALA A 477 7.68 39.07 -12.68
CA ALA A 477 7.16 38.10 -13.63
C ALA A 477 8.29 37.60 -14.54
N GLY A 478 8.50 36.29 -14.56
CA GLY A 478 9.58 35.64 -15.30
C GLY A 478 9.88 34.25 -14.75
N LYS A 479 10.60 33.45 -15.56
CA LYS A 479 11.04 32.12 -15.16
C LYS A 479 12.08 32.24 -14.04
N LEU A 480 11.74 31.79 -12.83
CA LEU A 480 12.71 31.69 -11.73
C LEU A 480 13.72 30.59 -12.08
N LEU A 481 14.93 30.98 -12.48
CA LEU A 481 15.97 30.03 -12.90
C LEU A 481 16.63 29.35 -11.70
N LEU A 482 16.68 30.01 -10.54
CA LEU A 482 17.34 29.53 -9.34
C LEU A 482 16.72 30.19 -8.10
N SER A 483 16.40 29.40 -7.07
CA SER A 483 16.10 29.91 -5.73
C SER A 483 17.07 29.28 -4.74
N LEU A 484 18.07 30.05 -4.30
CA LEU A 484 18.97 29.63 -3.24
C LEU A 484 18.29 29.87 -1.88
N LYS A 485 17.78 28.81 -1.25
CA LYS A 485 17.41 28.83 0.17
C LYS A 485 18.64 28.40 0.96
N THR A 486 19.48 29.35 1.36
CA THR A 486 20.54 29.07 2.32
C THR A 486 19.92 28.99 3.71
N LYS A 487 20.05 27.83 4.36
CA LYS A 487 19.78 27.71 5.79
C LYS A 487 20.99 28.35 6.45
N GLY A 488 20.86 29.60 6.90
CA GLY A 488 21.97 30.36 7.48
C GLY A 488 22.49 29.70 8.74
N GLU A 489 23.47 28.81 8.61
CA GLU A 489 24.37 28.41 9.69
C GLU A 489 25.58 29.35 9.66
N GLY A 490 25.35 30.61 10.01
CA GLY A 490 26.43 31.56 10.26
C GLY A 490 26.98 31.36 11.67
N ARG A 491 28.03 30.55 11.80
CA ARG A 491 29.06 30.76 12.83
C ARG A 491 30.42 30.66 12.16
N GLU A 492 31.11 31.80 12.11
CA GLU A 492 32.54 31.90 11.80
C GLU A 492 33.30 30.84 12.61
N ASN A 493 34.20 30.13 11.93
CA ASN A 493 35.22 29.21 12.46
C ASN A 493 34.86 27.72 12.69
N ALA A 494 33.75 27.19 12.14
CA ALA A 494 33.48 25.74 12.18
C ALA A 494 33.83 24.96 10.89
N ALA A 495 34.18 25.66 9.80
CA ALA A 495 34.30 25.05 8.46
C ALA A 495 35.71 24.53 8.09
N VAL A 496 36.64 24.43 9.05
CA VAL A 496 37.99 23.89 8.78
C VAL A 496 38.10 22.39 9.14
N VAL A 497 37.13 21.79 9.84
CA VAL A 497 37.37 20.49 10.50
C VAL A 497 36.92 19.25 9.71
N ASN A 498 36.30 19.36 8.52
CA ASN A 498 35.77 18.16 7.83
C ASN A 498 36.06 18.07 6.32
N TYR A 499 37.04 18.81 5.78
CA TYR A 499 37.46 18.63 4.39
C TYR A 499 38.57 17.59 4.25
N ASP A 500 39.45 17.45 5.24
CA ASP A 500 40.58 16.52 5.17
C ASP A 500 40.14 15.06 5.16
N GLU A 501 39.17 14.67 6.00
CA GLU A 501 38.61 13.31 6.00
C GLU A 501 37.90 12.97 4.67
N GLN A 502 37.26 13.96 4.03
CA GLN A 502 36.61 13.77 2.73
C GLN A 502 37.63 13.66 1.59
N ILE A 503 38.74 14.40 1.67
CA ILE A 503 39.84 14.33 0.71
C ILE A 503 40.59 12.98 0.86
N GLU A 504 40.81 12.49 2.08
CA GLU A 504 41.39 11.16 2.32
C GLU A 504 40.48 10.03 1.83
N ALA A 505 39.18 10.09 2.11
CA ALA A 505 38.23 9.08 1.63
C ALA A 505 38.13 9.04 0.08
N VAL A 506 38.22 10.20 -0.58
CA VAL A 506 38.29 10.28 -2.05
C VAL A 506 39.60 9.72 -2.58
N ARG A 507 40.73 9.95 -1.89
CA ARG A 507 42.04 9.40 -2.27
C ARG A 507 42.07 7.87 -2.17
N ASP A 508 41.52 7.32 -1.10
CA ASP A 508 41.45 5.87 -0.90
C ASP A 508 40.50 5.23 -1.92
N GLY A 509 39.35 5.86 -2.18
CA GLY A 509 38.40 5.42 -3.20
C GLY A 509 38.97 5.47 -4.63
N VAL A 510 39.74 6.51 -4.98
CA VAL A 510 40.41 6.62 -6.28
C VAL A 510 41.55 5.60 -6.40
N SER A 511 42.31 5.38 -5.33
CA SER A 511 43.37 4.36 -5.31
C SER A 511 42.81 2.95 -5.46
N GLU A 512 41.66 2.67 -4.84
CA GLU A 512 40.96 1.39 -4.96
C GLU A 512 40.31 1.22 -6.34
N ALA A 513 39.77 2.29 -6.93
CA ALA A 513 39.17 2.28 -8.27
C ALA A 513 40.21 2.10 -9.39
N ILE A 514 41.39 2.74 -9.28
CA ILE A 514 42.51 2.53 -10.22
C ILE A 514 42.96 1.06 -10.21
N LEU A 515 42.88 0.38 -9.07
CA LEU A 515 43.27 -1.02 -8.93
C LEU A 515 42.17 -2.00 -9.37
N LYS A 516 40.88 -1.64 -9.27
CA LYS A 516 39.75 -2.54 -9.59
C LYS A 516 39.23 -2.43 -11.02
N GLU A 517 39.30 -1.28 -11.71
CA GLU A 517 38.72 -1.14 -13.07
C GLU A 517 39.53 -0.24 -14.04
N GLN A 518 39.98 -0.86 -15.14
CA GLN A 518 40.16 -0.33 -16.52
C GLN A 518 40.66 1.11 -16.74
N VAL A 519 41.62 1.62 -15.97
CA VAL A 519 42.43 2.77 -16.42
C VAL A 519 43.71 2.23 -17.10
N PRO A 520 44.01 2.61 -18.36
CA PRO A 520 45.26 2.24 -19.00
C PRO A 520 46.48 2.70 -18.16
N PRO A 521 47.55 1.88 -18.02
CA PRO A 521 48.65 2.13 -17.08
C PRO A 521 49.34 3.49 -17.21
N GLY A 522 49.29 4.11 -18.39
CA GLY A 522 49.92 5.42 -18.65
C GLY A 522 49.27 6.61 -17.94
N TYR A 523 48.03 6.49 -17.46
CA TYR A 523 47.30 7.58 -16.80
C TYR A 523 47.29 7.47 -15.26
N HIS A 524 47.87 6.41 -14.71
CA HIS A 524 47.85 6.15 -13.27
C HIS A 524 48.64 7.22 -12.50
N ASP A 525 49.80 7.60 -13.02
CA ASP A 525 50.70 8.55 -12.36
C ASP A 525 50.17 9.98 -12.40
N ASP A 526 49.52 10.39 -13.49
CA ASP A 526 48.94 11.73 -13.63
C ASP A 526 47.72 11.92 -12.73
N ILE A 527 46.87 10.89 -12.63
CA ILE A 527 45.70 10.90 -11.74
C ILE A 527 46.16 10.95 -10.28
N ARG A 528 47.14 10.12 -9.90
CA ARG A 528 47.71 10.13 -8.54
C ARG A 528 48.30 11.50 -8.20
N LYS A 529 49.06 12.09 -9.11
CA LYS A 529 49.70 13.40 -8.92
C LYS A 529 48.68 14.53 -8.75
N TYR A 530 47.56 14.50 -9.48
CA TYR A 530 46.48 15.48 -9.32
C TYR A 530 45.88 15.46 -7.92
N PHE A 531 45.57 14.26 -7.40
CA PHE A 531 44.99 14.12 -6.06
C PHE A 531 45.99 14.38 -4.93
N ASP A 532 47.28 14.08 -5.13
CA ASP A 532 48.32 14.42 -4.15
C ASP A 532 48.51 15.96 -4.02
N THR A 533 48.30 16.73 -5.10
CA THR A 533 48.37 18.20 -5.06
C THR A 533 47.18 18.89 -4.39
N LEU A 534 46.10 18.18 -4.10
CA LEU A 534 44.94 18.72 -3.40
C LEU A 534 45.14 18.77 -1.87
N SER A 535 46.20 18.15 -1.35
CA SER A 535 46.59 18.27 0.06
C SER A 535 47.37 19.57 0.29
N VAL A 536 46.86 20.46 1.13
CA VAL A 536 47.61 21.64 1.57
C VAL A 536 48.66 21.16 2.58
N PRO A 537 49.96 21.46 2.42
CA PRO A 537 50.97 21.08 3.40
C PRO A 537 50.73 21.84 4.70
N THR A 538 50.29 21.11 5.72
CA THR A 538 50.23 21.56 7.12
C THR A 538 51.67 21.75 7.63
N GLY A 539 52.19 22.97 7.51
CA GLY A 539 53.52 23.29 8.04
C GLY A 539 54.21 24.51 7.44
N ALA A 540 53.56 25.67 7.43
CA ALA A 540 54.26 26.95 7.33
C ALA A 540 53.69 27.89 8.40
N ASN A 541 54.41 27.96 9.52
CA ASN A 541 54.19 28.94 10.59
C ASN A 541 54.10 30.34 10.00
N THR A 542 52.93 30.96 10.11
CA THR A 542 52.78 32.41 10.13
C THR A 542 53.29 32.92 11.47
N ASP A 543 54.59 33.18 11.56
CA ASP A 543 55.11 34.18 12.50
C ASP A 543 54.74 35.55 11.92
N VAL A 544 53.62 36.10 12.38
CA VAL A 544 53.35 37.54 12.28
C VAL A 544 53.19 38.03 13.70
N GLY A 545 54.30 38.55 14.23
CA GLY A 545 54.32 39.28 15.48
C GLY A 545 53.47 40.54 15.36
N TYR A 546 52.75 40.82 16.44
CA TYR A 546 52.15 42.12 16.70
C TYR A 546 53.27 43.15 16.90
N GLU A 547 53.30 44.17 16.04
CA GLU A 547 53.52 45.59 16.38
C GLU A 547 52.81 46.48 15.35
#